data_AF-A0A4P6AJ12-F1
#
_entry.id   AF-A0A4P6AJ12-F1
#
_cell.length_a   1.000
_cell.length_b   1.000
_cell.length_c   1.000
_cell.angle_alpha   90.00
_cell.angle_beta   90.00
_cell.angle_gamma   90.00
#
_symmetry.space_group_name_H-M   'P 1'
#
loop_
_entity.id
_entity.type
_entity.pdbx_description
1 polymer ?
#
loop_
_entity_poly.entity_id
_entity_poly.type
_entity_poly.pdbx_seq_one_letter_code
_entity_poly.pdbx_strand_id
1 'polypeptide(L)'
;MDIHAISTALSSIKAATDIAKLIKDSNTSLEKAEIKLQIAELISSLADAQIEVAEVQNILLSKDKEINELRVKLEIKSKIVWEKPYYFLICDDEKDGPYCQHCYDTNSQLVRLQGGGKNEWFCHSCKGRFRDKNYVSPNSRTTRGHW
;
A
#
# COMPACT_ATOMS: atom_id res chain seq x y z
N MET A 1 16.98 3.75 -6.03
CA MET A 1 17.89 2.61 -6.26
C MET A 1 17.02 1.50 -6.85
N ASP A 2 17.37 0.97 -8.01
CA ASP A 2 16.52 0.03 -8.73
C ASP A 2 16.56 -1.35 -8.07
N ILE A 3 15.39 -1.91 -7.73
CA ILE A 3 15.29 -3.27 -7.18
C ILE A 3 15.87 -4.31 -8.12
N HIS A 4 15.86 -4.04 -9.43
CA HIS A 4 16.51 -4.89 -10.43
C HIS A 4 18.03 -4.93 -10.22
N ALA A 5 18.66 -3.81 -9.87
CA ALA A 5 20.10 -3.77 -9.61
C ALA A 5 20.51 -4.64 -8.41
N ILE A 6 19.67 -4.71 -7.36
CA ILE A 6 19.91 -5.55 -6.19
C ILE A 6 19.69 -7.03 -6.52
N SER A 7 18.65 -7.35 -7.28
CA SER A 7 18.40 -8.72 -7.76
C SER A 7 19.56 -9.24 -8.63
N THR A 8 20.11 -8.37 -9.49
CA THR A 8 21.31 -8.68 -10.27
C THR A 8 22.52 -8.91 -9.36
N ALA A 9 22.77 -8.03 -8.38
CA ALA A 9 23.87 -8.20 -7.43
C ALA A 9 23.77 -9.51 -6.64
N LEU A 10 22.57 -9.87 -6.15
CA LEU A 10 22.31 -11.13 -5.45
C LEU A 10 22.62 -12.34 -6.34
N SER A 11 22.27 -12.25 -7.62
CA SER A 11 22.54 -13.29 -8.63
C SER A 11 24.04 -13.42 -8.92
N SER A 12 24.77 -12.31 -9.00
CA SER A 12 26.23 -12.29 -9.15
C SER A 12 26.95 -12.89 -7.94
N ILE A 13 26.50 -12.58 -6.71
CA ILE A 13 27.03 -13.18 -5.48
C ILE A 13 26.77 -14.68 -5.47
N LYS A 14 25.55 -15.13 -5.82
CA LYS A 14 25.22 -16.55 -5.95
C LYS A 14 26.17 -17.26 -6.91
N ALA A 15 26.40 -16.69 -8.09
CA ALA A 15 27.31 -17.27 -9.07
C ALA A 15 28.75 -17.36 -8.54
N ALA A 16 29.24 -16.34 -7.82
CA ALA A 16 30.54 -16.38 -7.16
C ALA A 16 30.61 -17.48 -6.07
N THR A 17 29.54 -17.65 -5.29
CA THR A 17 29.45 -18.71 -4.27
C THR A 17 29.50 -20.09 -4.91
N ASP A 18 28.80 -20.28 -6.03
CA ASP A 18 28.77 -21.56 -6.74
C ASP A 18 30.14 -21.86 -7.38
N ILE A 19 30.86 -20.86 -7.90
CA ILE A 19 32.26 -21.02 -8.35
C ILE A 19 33.17 -21.42 -7.19
N ALA A 20 33.05 -20.76 -6.03
CA ALA A 20 33.87 -21.08 -4.87
C ALA A 20 33.63 -22.52 -4.37
N LYS A 21 32.38 -23.00 -4.39
CA LYS A 21 32.03 -24.40 -4.10
C LYS A 21 32.68 -25.37 -5.10
N LEU A 22 32.60 -25.08 -6.40
CA LEU A 22 33.23 -25.92 -7.43
C LEU A 22 34.76 -26.02 -7.24
N ILE A 23 35.43 -24.92 -6.86
CA ILE A 23 36.86 -24.93 -6.55
C ILE A 23 37.15 -25.79 -5.31
N LYS A 24 36.32 -25.66 -4.25
CA LYS A 24 36.45 -26.47 -3.02
C LYS A 24 36.30 -27.97 -3.28
N ASP A 25 35.37 -28.35 -4.16
CA ASP A 25 35.01 -29.74 -4.46
C ASP A 25 35.93 -30.38 -5.51
N SER A 26 36.66 -29.58 -6.29
CA SER A 26 37.59 -30.07 -7.31
C SER A 26 38.80 -30.77 -6.68
N ASN A 27 39.02 -32.04 -7.03
CA ASN A 27 40.06 -32.92 -6.48
C ASN A 27 41.48 -32.62 -7.02
N THR A 28 41.79 -31.34 -7.26
CA THR A 28 43.13 -30.91 -7.65
C THR A 28 44.09 -31.17 -6.50
N SER A 29 45.30 -31.69 -6.79
CA SER A 29 46.36 -32.00 -5.81
C SER A 29 46.99 -30.74 -5.17
N LEU A 30 46.15 -29.76 -4.81
CA LEU A 30 46.54 -28.55 -4.13
C LEU A 30 46.96 -28.93 -2.72
N GLU A 31 48.27 -28.90 -2.50
CA GLU A 31 48.86 -29.04 -1.18
C GLU A 31 48.16 -28.12 -0.16
N LYS A 32 47.95 -28.70 1.02
CA LYS A 32 47.66 -28.06 2.32
C LYS A 32 46.21 -27.64 2.54
N ALA A 33 45.61 -28.24 3.58
CA ALA A 33 44.30 -27.94 4.15
C ALA A 33 44.00 -26.43 4.35
N GLU A 34 45.03 -25.59 4.41
CA GLU A 34 44.96 -24.13 4.50
C GLU A 34 44.16 -23.50 3.34
N ILE A 35 44.37 -23.93 2.08
CA ILE A 35 43.61 -23.39 0.93
C ILE A 35 42.13 -23.80 1.02
N LYS A 36 41.84 -25.03 1.46
CA LYS A 36 40.46 -25.51 1.67
C LYS A 36 39.77 -24.73 2.79
N LEU A 37 40.49 -24.36 3.85
CA LEU A 37 40.00 -23.52 4.92
C LEU A 37 39.65 -22.11 4.39
N GLN A 38 40.57 -21.48 3.66
CA GLN A 38 40.34 -20.15 3.07
C GLN A 38 39.15 -20.12 2.11
N ILE A 39 38.95 -21.17 1.29
CA ILE A 39 37.77 -21.27 0.42
C ILE A 39 36.49 -21.47 1.23
N ALA A 40 36.54 -22.25 2.32
CA ALA A 40 35.38 -22.41 3.20
C ALA A 40 34.99 -21.09 3.88
N GLU A 41 35.98 -20.32 4.35
CA GLU A 41 35.79 -18.97 4.88
C GLU A 41 35.19 -18.03 3.82
N LEU A 42 35.72 -18.06 2.59
CA LEU A 42 35.18 -17.28 1.48
C LEU A 42 33.71 -17.63 1.19
N ILE A 43 33.37 -18.91 1.12
CA ILE A 43 31.98 -19.36 0.92
C ILE A 43 31.08 -18.86 2.05
N SER A 44 31.56 -18.90 3.30
CA SER A 44 30.83 -18.37 4.45
C SER A 44 30.57 -16.87 4.29
N SER A 45 31.61 -16.07 4.01
CA SER A 45 31.47 -14.62 3.82
C SER A 45 30.55 -14.26 2.66
N LEU A 46 30.57 -15.03 1.57
CA LEU A 46 29.65 -14.82 0.45
C LEU A 46 28.21 -15.19 0.80
N ALA A 47 28.00 -16.24 1.61
CA ALA A 47 26.67 -16.62 2.08
C ALA A 47 26.11 -15.55 3.03
N ASP A 48 26.93 -15.02 3.93
CA ASP A 48 26.54 -13.93 4.84
C ASP A 48 26.16 -12.67 4.05
N ALA A 49 27.01 -12.27 3.08
CA ALA A 49 26.70 -11.15 2.18
C ALA A 49 25.42 -11.39 1.36
N GLN A 50 25.15 -12.63 0.94
CA GLN A 50 23.92 -12.99 0.23
C GLN A 50 22.68 -12.77 1.11
N ILE A 51 22.76 -13.14 2.39
CA ILE A 51 21.67 -12.95 3.36
C ILE A 51 21.43 -11.46 3.58
N GLU A 52 22.48 -10.68 3.87
CA GLU A 52 22.37 -9.23 4.10
C GLU A 52 21.74 -8.50 2.89
N VAL A 53 22.18 -8.83 1.67
CA VAL A 53 21.63 -8.22 0.45
C VAL A 53 20.16 -8.62 0.23
N ALA A 54 19.78 -9.86 0.55
CA ALA A 54 18.39 -10.29 0.48
C ALA A 54 17.50 -9.57 1.50
N GLU A 55 18.00 -9.30 2.71
CA GLU A 55 17.31 -8.49 3.71
C GLU A 55 17.10 -7.05 3.22
N VAL A 56 18.13 -6.43 2.65
CA VAL A 56 18.03 -5.08 2.05
C VAL A 56 16.98 -5.06 0.93
N GLN A 57 16.95 -6.08 0.08
CA GLN A 57 15.93 -6.21 -0.98
C GLN A 57 14.51 -6.23 -0.40
N ASN A 58 14.28 -6.99 0.67
CA ASN A 58 12.98 -7.08 1.33
C ASN A 58 12.56 -5.74 1.99
N ILE A 59 13.50 -5.05 2.62
CA ILE A 59 13.26 -3.72 3.20
C ILE A 59 12.83 -2.73 2.11
N LEU A 60 13.53 -2.72 0.97
CA LEU A 60 13.21 -1.82 -0.14
C LEU A 60 11.83 -2.12 -0.74
N LEU A 61 11.48 -3.39 -0.94
CA LEU A 61 10.14 -3.79 -1.37
C LEU A 61 9.04 -3.26 -0.44
N SER A 62 9.25 -3.42 0.87
CA SER A 62 8.33 -2.92 1.89
C SER A 62 8.19 -1.40 1.83
N LYS A 63 9.33 -0.69 1.70
CA LYS A 63 9.36 0.77 1.63
C LYS A 63 8.72 1.31 0.36
N ASP A 64 8.96 0.69 -0.80
CA ASP A 64 8.33 1.10 -2.06
C ASP A 64 6.81 0.90 -2.02
N LYS A 65 6.34 -0.19 -1.40
CA LYS A 65 4.91 -0.42 -1.17
C LYS A 65 4.32 0.69 -0.28
N GLU A 66 4.96 0.99 0.84
CA GLU A 66 4.54 2.05 1.77
C GLU A 66 4.52 3.43 1.08
N ILE A 67 5.55 3.75 0.29
CA ILE A 67 5.60 5.00 -0.49
C ILE A 67 4.43 5.07 -1.47
N ASN A 68 4.14 3.98 -2.19
CA ASN A 68 3.02 3.96 -3.12
C ASN A 68 1.67 4.16 -2.42
N GLU A 69 1.45 3.48 -1.30
CA GLU A 69 0.23 3.66 -0.47
C GLU A 69 0.09 5.09 0.03
N LEU A 70 1.18 5.72 0.48
CA LEU A 70 1.20 7.10 0.93
C LEU A 70 0.94 8.08 -0.21
N ARG A 71 1.50 7.84 -1.40
CA ARG A 71 1.25 8.66 -2.60
C ARG A 71 -0.22 8.65 -2.98
N VAL A 72 -0.86 7.49 -2.99
CA VAL A 72 -2.31 7.37 -3.27
C VAL A 72 -3.13 8.14 -2.22
N LYS A 73 -2.80 8.01 -0.93
CA LYS A 73 -3.48 8.77 0.14
C LYS A 73 -3.32 10.29 -0.03
N LEU A 74 -2.13 10.75 -0.39
CA LEU A 74 -1.85 12.16 -0.63
C LEU A 74 -2.60 12.70 -1.84
N GLU A 75 -2.69 11.92 -2.92
CA GLU A 75 -3.46 12.28 -4.11
C GLU A 75 -4.96 12.43 -3.79
N ILE A 76 -5.53 11.50 -3.02
CA ILE A 76 -6.91 11.62 -2.56
C ILE A 76 -7.09 12.88 -1.71
N LYS A 77 -6.16 13.15 -0.78
CA LYS A 77 -6.21 14.30 0.11
C LYS A 77 -6.08 15.63 -0.64
N SER A 78 -5.36 15.69 -1.76
CA SER A 78 -5.25 16.91 -2.57
C SER A 78 -6.50 17.18 -3.40
N LYS A 79 -7.27 16.14 -3.74
CA LYS A 79 -8.49 16.24 -4.57
C LYS A 79 -9.77 16.37 -3.75
N ILE A 80 -9.75 16.06 -2.46
CA ILE A 80 -10.95 16.09 -1.62
C ILE A 80 -11.31 17.51 -1.20
N VAL A 81 -12.59 17.87 -1.35
CA VAL A 81 -13.14 19.18 -0.98
C VAL A 81 -14.32 19.01 -0.06
N TRP A 82 -14.34 19.78 1.03
CA TRP A 82 -15.46 19.85 1.96
C TRP A 82 -16.52 20.83 1.46
N GLU A 83 -17.73 20.35 1.26
CA GLU A 83 -18.90 21.17 0.95
C GLU A 83 -20.07 20.73 1.81
N LYS A 84 -20.37 21.53 2.85
CA LYS A 84 -21.32 21.14 3.89
C LYS A 84 -22.64 20.61 3.28
N PRO A 85 -23.10 19.40 3.67
CA PRO A 85 -22.58 18.53 4.74
C PRO A 85 -21.74 17.32 4.26
N TYR A 86 -21.11 17.38 3.07
CA TYR A 86 -20.43 16.25 2.42
C TYR A 86 -18.98 16.56 2.02
N TYR A 87 -18.21 15.51 1.75
CA TYR A 87 -17.01 15.63 0.94
C TYR A 87 -17.28 15.27 -0.52
N PHE A 88 -16.51 15.86 -1.43
CA PHE A 88 -16.45 15.52 -2.85
C PHE A 88 -14.99 15.32 -3.26
N LEU A 89 -14.76 14.50 -4.27
CA LEU A 89 -13.50 14.46 -5.00
C LEU A 89 -13.61 15.34 -6.24
N ILE A 90 -12.59 16.13 -6.51
CA ILE A 90 -12.46 16.89 -7.76
C ILE A 90 -11.59 16.10 -8.73
N CYS A 91 -12.20 15.68 -9.84
CA CYS A 91 -11.54 14.98 -10.95
C CYS A 91 -11.86 15.74 -12.24
N ASP A 92 -10.85 16.30 -12.90
CA ASP A 92 -11.01 17.02 -14.18
C ASP A 92 -12.14 18.07 -14.17
N ASP A 93 -12.17 18.89 -13.10
CA ASP A 93 -13.20 19.91 -12.82
C ASP A 93 -14.63 19.39 -12.56
N GLU A 94 -14.82 18.08 -12.53
CA GLU A 94 -16.06 17.43 -12.11
C GLU A 94 -16.02 17.01 -10.63
N LYS A 95 -17.17 17.10 -9.97
CA LYS A 95 -17.35 16.65 -8.59
C LYS A 95 -17.85 15.21 -8.56
N ASP A 96 -17.03 14.32 -8.03
CA ASP A 96 -17.45 12.97 -7.68
C ASP A 96 -17.84 12.88 -6.20
N GLY A 97 -19.03 12.35 -5.92
CA GLY A 97 -19.56 12.19 -4.55
C GLY A 97 -21.09 12.09 -4.52
N PRO A 98 -21.74 12.43 -3.38
CA PRO A 98 -21.15 12.88 -2.12
C PRO A 98 -20.57 11.73 -1.26
N TYR A 99 -19.53 12.04 -0.48
CA TYR A 99 -18.89 11.15 0.48
C TYR A 99 -19.20 11.55 1.93
N CYS A 100 -19.24 10.55 2.80
CA CYS A 100 -19.57 10.69 4.22
C CYS A 100 -18.50 11.49 4.98
N GLN A 101 -18.87 12.63 5.55
CA GLN A 101 -18.01 13.44 6.43
C GLN A 101 -17.39 12.59 7.54
N HIS A 102 -18.23 11.93 8.33
CA HIS A 102 -17.79 11.24 9.53
C HIS A 102 -16.78 10.12 9.22
N CYS A 103 -17.03 9.32 8.18
CA CYS A 103 -16.12 8.22 7.81
C CYS A 103 -14.77 8.74 7.30
N TYR A 104 -14.76 9.88 6.60
CA TYR A 104 -13.51 10.49 6.16
C TYR A 104 -12.75 11.13 7.32
N ASP A 105 -13.42 11.90 8.18
CA ASP A 105 -12.75 12.60 9.29
C ASP A 105 -12.18 11.65 10.35
N THR A 106 -12.85 10.51 10.60
CA THR A 106 -12.42 9.55 11.62
C THR A 106 -11.42 8.52 11.09
N ASN A 107 -11.65 8.03 9.87
CA ASN A 107 -10.93 6.86 9.34
C ASN A 107 -10.25 7.14 7.99
N SER A 108 -10.32 8.37 7.46
CA SER A 108 -9.88 8.71 6.09
C SER A 108 -10.53 7.84 5.01
N GLN A 109 -11.75 7.34 5.27
CA GLN A 109 -12.48 6.47 4.36
C GLN A 109 -13.48 7.26 3.52
N LEU A 110 -13.31 7.20 2.20
CA LEU A 110 -14.27 7.75 1.22
C LEU A 110 -15.47 6.81 1.05
N VAL A 111 -16.37 6.81 2.03
CA VAL A 111 -17.62 6.05 1.94
C VAL A 111 -18.66 6.85 1.17
N ARG A 112 -19.02 6.39 -0.03
CA ARG A 112 -20.04 7.04 -0.86
C ARG A 112 -21.39 7.01 -0.16
N LEU A 113 -21.99 8.18 0.00
CA LEU A 113 -23.34 8.29 0.53
C LEU A 113 -24.34 7.77 -0.49
N GLN A 114 -25.39 7.16 0.02
CA GLN A 114 -26.44 6.52 -0.76
C GLN A 114 -27.75 7.29 -0.55
N GLY A 115 -28.71 7.12 -1.47
CA GLY A 115 -29.97 7.86 -1.44
C GLY A 115 -29.87 9.15 -2.26
N GLY A 116 -30.12 10.30 -1.62
CA GLY A 116 -30.10 11.59 -2.29
C GLY A 116 -31.45 12.06 -2.82
N GLY A 117 -32.55 11.54 -2.28
CA GLY A 117 -33.93 11.92 -2.64
C GLY A 117 -34.22 13.41 -2.44
N LYS A 118 -34.93 13.80 -1.38
CA LYS A 118 -35.18 15.22 -1.08
C LYS A 118 -33.97 15.89 -0.43
N ASN A 119 -32.77 15.69 -0.98
CA ASN A 119 -31.48 16.05 -0.36
C ASN A 119 -31.25 15.41 1.02
N GLU A 120 -31.69 14.15 1.17
CA GLU A 120 -31.36 13.30 2.31
C GLU A 120 -30.51 12.12 1.86
N TRP A 121 -29.35 12.03 2.48
CA TRP A 121 -28.31 11.06 2.17
C TRP A 121 -28.01 10.21 3.39
N PHE A 122 -27.63 8.95 3.17
CA PHE A 122 -27.31 8.02 4.25
C PHE A 122 -26.00 7.28 3.99
N CYS A 123 -25.25 7.02 5.05
CA CYS A 123 -24.03 6.23 5.00
C CYS A 123 -24.31 4.79 5.47
N HIS A 124 -23.98 3.79 4.66
CA HIS A 124 -24.13 2.39 5.08
C HIS A 124 -23.04 1.92 6.05
N SER A 125 -21.90 2.61 6.12
CA SER A 125 -20.81 2.28 7.05
C SER A 125 -21.14 2.78 8.47
N CYS A 126 -21.22 4.09 8.68
CA CYS A 126 -21.47 4.66 10.01
C CYS A 126 -22.96 4.82 10.37
N LYS A 127 -23.89 4.49 9.46
CA LYS A 127 -25.36 4.67 9.63
C LYS A 127 -25.81 6.14 9.80
N GLY A 128 -24.92 7.10 9.56
CA GLY A 128 -25.23 8.53 9.61
C GLY A 128 -26.21 8.96 8.52
N ARG A 129 -27.04 9.97 8.82
CA ARG A 129 -27.92 10.66 7.86
C ARG A 129 -27.50 12.11 7.74
N PHE A 130 -27.52 12.61 6.51
CA PHE A 130 -26.98 13.91 6.16
C PHE A 130 -27.98 14.64 5.26
N ARG A 131 -28.33 15.87 5.63
CA ARG A 131 -29.31 16.70 4.93
C ARG A 131 -28.70 18.06 4.66
N ASP A 132 -28.76 18.51 3.41
CA ASP A 132 -28.27 19.83 3.05
C ASP A 132 -29.36 20.90 3.20
N LYS A 133 -29.01 22.15 2.87
CA LYS A 133 -29.91 23.32 2.96
C LYS A 133 -31.16 23.23 2.08
N ASN A 134 -31.15 22.37 1.06
CA ASN A 134 -32.24 22.14 0.13
C ASN A 134 -33.12 20.95 0.57
N TYR A 135 -32.91 20.39 1.78
CA TYR A 135 -33.73 19.29 2.27
C TYR A 135 -35.19 19.69 2.46
N VAL A 136 -36.10 18.88 1.91
CA VAL A 136 -37.55 19.05 2.07
C VAL A 136 -38.10 17.92 2.93
N SER A 137 -38.59 18.26 4.12
CA SER A 137 -39.22 17.27 5.00
C SER A 137 -40.46 16.66 4.34
N PRO A 138 -40.70 15.34 4.51
CA PRO A 138 -41.97 14.75 4.11
C PRO A 138 -43.12 15.43 4.88
N ASN A 139 -44.08 16.02 4.16
CA ASN A 139 -45.19 16.76 4.76
C ASN A 139 -46.04 15.81 5.64
N SER A 140 -46.06 16.04 6.95
CA SER A 140 -46.86 15.24 7.90
C SER A 140 -48.32 15.69 7.89
N ARG A 141 -49.03 15.52 6.78
CA ARG A 141 -50.49 15.70 6.74
C ARG A 141 -51.17 14.33 6.65
N THR A 142 -51.42 13.79 7.84
CA THR A 142 -52.61 13.05 8.26
C THR A 142 -53.56 12.54 7.16
N THR A 143 -53.67 11.22 7.08
CA THR A 143 -54.99 10.57 7.00
C THR A 143 -55.13 9.68 8.22
N ARG A 144 -55.78 10.21 9.27
CA ARG A 144 -56.52 9.37 10.23
C ARG A 144 -57.63 8.69 9.43
N GLY A 145 -57.36 7.50 8.88
CA GLY A 145 -58.41 6.62 8.41
C GLY A 145 -59.23 6.20 9.62
N HIS A 146 -60.43 6.76 9.75
CA HIS A 146 -61.47 6.22 10.60
C HIS A 146 -61.85 4.84 10.05
N TRP A 147 -61.92 3.86 10.94
CA TRP A 147 -62.52 2.54 10.69
C TRP A 147 -64.02 2.63 10.96
#